data_AF-R5YEF8-F1
#
_entry.id   AF-R5YEF8-F1
#
_cell.length_a   1.000
_cell.length_b   1.000
_cell.length_c   1.000
_cell.angle_alpha   90.00
_cell.angle_beta   90.00
_cell.angle_gamma   90.00
#
_symmetry.space_group_name_H-M   'P 1'
#
loop_
_entity.id
_entity.type
_entity.pdbx_description
1 polymer ?
#
loop_
_entity_poly.entity_id
_entity_poly.type
_entity_poly.pdbx_seq_one_letter_code
_entity_poly.pdbx_strand_id
1 'polypeptide(L)'
;MKKFINFILVIFFIFLILLAYDNKDKIYIFYRDNILKVKDNITIKRNAYFKDNDYLYVQNTNNFISKNYNDTLNIIYSIINSGVSSFTFYCDINYNSCIQDVESILDNEYILSTINNYVHPYNSFDVINTRYDKYGKITLSITKAYNEEQIKLIENKVNEIINNNINSSMNDIEKIKVIHDYIINNANYDTSLEKLKYSKADDVLLYRRGICSSYTDAMSIFLNRFNINNYKIASEEHIWNLVYLNNNWLHLDLTWDDPVNENGKDILDYNYYLITTKKLKEIDNSKSHRFNKDFYLELKES
;
A
#
# COMPACT_ATOMS: atom_id res chain seq x y z
N MET A 1 -2.54 -66.03 -30.63
CA MET A 1 -3.35 -65.22 -29.70
C MET A 1 -2.53 -64.36 -28.74
N LYS A 2 -1.65 -64.91 -27.87
CA LYS A 2 -0.86 -64.10 -26.90
C LYS A 2 -0.03 -62.96 -27.52
N LYS A 3 0.68 -63.22 -28.64
CA LYS A 3 1.47 -62.18 -29.34
C LYS A 3 0.62 -61.04 -29.91
N PHE A 4 -0.59 -61.35 -30.38
CA PHE A 4 -1.54 -60.35 -30.90
C PHE A 4 -2.14 -59.50 -29.78
N ILE A 5 -2.49 -60.13 -28.65
CA ILE A 5 -2.96 -59.42 -27.44
C ILE A 5 -1.89 -58.47 -26.90
N ASN A 6 -0.63 -58.91 -26.83
CA ASN A 6 0.48 -58.06 -26.38
C ASN A 6 0.69 -56.85 -27.31
N PHE A 7 0.57 -57.03 -28.62
CA PHE A 7 0.67 -55.92 -29.59
C PHE A 7 -0.44 -54.88 -29.40
N ILE A 8 -1.69 -55.32 -29.18
CA ILE A 8 -2.80 -54.42 -28.90
C ILE A 8 -2.59 -53.66 -27.59
N LEU A 9 -2.09 -54.32 -26.54
CA LEU A 9 -1.79 -53.67 -25.25
C LEU A 9 -0.72 -52.58 -25.40
N VAL A 10 0.33 -52.82 -26.19
CA VAL A 10 1.36 -51.80 -26.45
C VAL A 10 0.77 -50.58 -27.14
N ILE A 11 -0.05 -50.79 -28.18
CA ILE A 11 -0.74 -49.68 -28.87
C ILE A 11 -1.65 -48.92 -27.92
N PHE A 12 -2.39 -49.62 -27.07
CA PHE A 12 -3.25 -49.00 -26.06
C PHE A 12 -2.47 -48.14 -25.06
N PHE A 13 -1.32 -48.63 -24.56
CA PHE A 13 -0.47 -47.83 -23.68
C PHE A 13 0.13 -46.62 -24.39
N ILE A 14 0.57 -46.75 -25.65
CA ILE A 14 1.04 -45.62 -26.45
C ILE A 14 -0.08 -44.59 -26.61
N PHE A 15 -1.29 -45.03 -26.92
CA PHE A 15 -2.46 -44.17 -27.03
C PHE A 15 -2.76 -43.44 -25.71
N LEU A 16 -2.73 -44.14 -24.57
CA LEU A 16 -2.90 -43.52 -23.26
C LEU A 16 -1.81 -42.48 -22.95
N ILE A 17 -0.55 -42.76 -23.31
CA ILE A 17 0.55 -41.80 -23.13
C ILE A 17 0.35 -40.56 -23.99
N LEU A 18 -0.05 -40.71 -25.25
CA LEU A 18 -0.36 -39.58 -26.13
C LEU A 18 -1.52 -38.76 -25.59
N LEU A 19 -2.59 -39.41 -25.12
CA LEU A 19 -3.77 -38.75 -24.56
C LEU A 19 -3.43 -38.01 -23.26
N ALA A 20 -2.56 -38.58 -22.41
CA ALA A 20 -2.04 -37.92 -21.23
C ALA A 20 -1.12 -36.73 -21.59
N TYR A 21 -0.30 -36.87 -22.63
CA TYR A 21 0.55 -35.79 -23.12
C TYR A 21 -0.27 -34.61 -23.65
N ASP A 22 -1.31 -34.86 -24.44
CA ASP A 22 -2.22 -33.84 -24.96
C ASP A 22 -2.99 -33.12 -23.85
N ASN A 23 -3.25 -33.82 -22.73
CA ASN A 23 -3.98 -33.27 -21.58
C ASN A 23 -3.08 -32.90 -20.38
N LYS A 24 -1.75 -32.87 -20.56
CA LYS A 24 -0.79 -32.71 -19.46
C LYS A 24 -1.05 -31.48 -18.59
N ASP A 25 -1.45 -30.37 -19.20
CA ASP A 25 -1.71 -29.10 -18.50
C ASP A 25 -2.98 -29.19 -17.63
N LYS A 26 -4.05 -29.81 -18.16
CA LYS A 26 -5.29 -30.06 -17.41
C LYS A 26 -5.06 -31.04 -16.25
N ILE A 27 -4.29 -32.09 -16.50
CA ILE A 27 -3.91 -33.08 -15.48
C ILE A 27 -3.11 -32.40 -14.37
N TYR A 28 -2.13 -31.56 -14.72
CA TYR A 28 -1.33 -30.82 -13.74
C TYR A 28 -2.20 -29.87 -12.91
N ILE A 29 -3.08 -29.07 -13.53
CA ILE A 29 -4.00 -28.17 -12.82
C ILE A 29 -4.91 -28.97 -11.87
N PHE A 30 -5.50 -30.06 -12.36
CA PHE A 30 -6.35 -30.94 -11.54
C PHE A 30 -5.59 -31.49 -10.34
N TYR A 31 -4.38 -32.02 -10.56
CA TYR A 31 -3.52 -32.56 -9.51
C TYR A 31 -3.14 -31.49 -8.49
N ARG A 32 -2.71 -30.31 -8.94
CA ARG A 32 -2.33 -29.18 -8.09
C ARG A 32 -3.50 -28.69 -7.23
N ASP A 33 -4.68 -28.56 -7.82
CA ASP A 33 -5.83 -27.94 -7.13
C ASP A 33 -6.61 -28.94 -6.27
N ASN A 34 -6.74 -30.21 -6.69
CA ASN A 34 -7.57 -31.20 -5.98
C ASN A 34 -6.77 -32.19 -5.13
N ILE A 35 -5.53 -32.50 -5.52
CA ILE A 35 -4.69 -33.47 -4.80
C ILE A 35 -3.71 -32.75 -3.86
N LEU A 36 -2.94 -31.81 -4.39
CA LEU A 36 -2.03 -30.99 -3.57
C LEU A 36 -2.78 -29.91 -2.77
N LYS A 37 -3.98 -29.53 -3.20
CA LYS A 37 -4.85 -28.56 -2.50
C LYS A 37 -4.13 -27.25 -2.19
N VAL A 38 -3.26 -26.80 -3.11
CA VAL A 38 -2.43 -25.58 -2.88
C VAL A 38 -3.26 -24.31 -2.73
N LYS A 39 -4.53 -24.35 -3.16
CA LYS A 39 -5.50 -23.27 -3.04
C LYS A 39 -6.33 -23.34 -1.75
N ASP A 40 -6.26 -24.45 -1.01
CA ASP A 40 -6.99 -24.61 0.25
C ASP A 40 -6.23 -23.89 1.37
N ASN A 41 -6.94 -23.11 2.19
CA ASN A 41 -6.40 -22.46 3.38
C ASN A 41 -5.14 -21.59 3.14
N ILE A 42 -5.10 -20.84 2.02
CA ILE A 42 -4.05 -19.84 1.82
C ILE A 42 -4.23 -18.75 2.89
N THR A 43 -3.27 -18.60 3.78
CA THR A 43 -3.28 -17.59 4.85
C THR A 43 -2.06 -16.67 4.75
N ILE A 44 -2.26 -15.38 4.98
CA ILE A 44 -1.18 -14.39 5.08
C ILE A 44 -0.96 -14.00 6.54
N LYS A 45 0.31 -13.94 6.96
CA LYS A 45 0.67 -13.42 8.28
C LYS A 45 0.73 -11.90 8.22
N ARG A 46 -0.11 -11.24 9.01
CA ARG A 46 -0.14 -9.78 9.15
C ARG A 46 0.85 -9.35 10.24
N ASN A 47 1.60 -8.29 10.01
CA ASN A 47 2.50 -7.71 11.02
C ASN A 47 1.77 -6.69 11.92
N ALA A 48 2.51 -6.06 12.83
CA ALA A 48 1.96 -5.08 13.78
C ALA A 48 1.47 -3.76 13.15
N TYR A 49 1.81 -3.52 11.88
CA TYR A 49 1.48 -2.28 11.16
C TYR A 49 0.37 -2.49 10.12
N PHE A 50 -0.26 -3.67 10.14
CA PHE A 50 -1.42 -3.96 9.30
C PHE A 50 -2.57 -3.01 9.63
N LYS A 51 -3.19 -2.42 8.60
CA LYS A 51 -4.37 -1.57 8.76
C LYS A 51 -5.63 -2.39 8.49
N ASP A 52 -6.47 -2.57 9.50
CA ASP A 52 -7.74 -3.32 9.38
C ASP A 52 -8.84 -2.57 8.60
N ASN A 53 -8.68 -1.26 8.37
CA ASN A 53 -9.67 -0.47 7.66
C ASN A 53 -9.71 -0.81 6.16
N ASP A 54 -10.91 -0.86 5.61
CA ASP A 54 -11.14 -0.97 4.17
C ASP A 54 -11.44 0.41 3.57
N TYR A 55 -11.05 0.57 2.31
CA TYR A 55 -11.25 1.79 1.51
C TYR A 55 -12.10 1.44 0.29
N LEU A 56 -12.74 2.45 -0.29
CA LEU A 56 -13.58 2.26 -1.47
C LEU A 56 -12.75 1.81 -2.68
N TYR A 57 -11.50 2.29 -2.80
CA TYR A 57 -10.60 1.92 -3.89
C TYR A 57 -9.93 0.55 -3.68
N VAL A 58 -9.57 0.22 -2.44
CA VAL A 58 -8.86 -1.03 -2.08
C VAL A 58 -9.38 -1.59 -0.75
N GLN A 59 -9.58 -2.90 -0.70
CA GLN A 59 -10.12 -3.61 0.47
C GLN A 59 -9.21 -4.76 0.89
N ASN A 60 -9.15 -5.02 2.19
CA ASN A 60 -8.48 -6.19 2.72
C ASN A 60 -9.24 -7.47 2.35
N THR A 61 -8.52 -8.51 1.96
CA THR A 61 -9.09 -9.83 1.65
C THR A 61 -8.26 -10.95 2.26
N ASN A 62 -8.95 -12.03 2.60
CA ASN A 62 -8.34 -13.31 2.96
C ASN A 62 -8.54 -14.35 1.84
N ASN A 63 -9.14 -13.98 0.72
CA ASN A 63 -9.25 -14.83 -0.47
C ASN A 63 -8.14 -14.48 -1.45
N PHE A 64 -7.16 -15.38 -1.58
CA PHE A 64 -6.00 -15.23 -2.47
C PHE A 64 -6.17 -15.99 -3.79
N ILE A 65 -7.43 -16.13 -4.23
CA ILE A 65 -7.80 -16.61 -5.56
C ILE A 65 -8.45 -15.45 -6.30
N SER A 66 -7.75 -14.91 -7.30
CA SER A 66 -8.26 -13.81 -8.12
C SER A 66 -9.24 -14.31 -9.16
N LYS A 67 -10.46 -13.74 -9.19
CA LYS A 67 -11.51 -14.08 -10.16
C LYS A 67 -11.84 -12.94 -11.12
N ASN A 68 -11.35 -11.73 -10.84
CA ASN A 68 -11.57 -10.53 -11.64
C ASN A 68 -10.54 -9.45 -11.26
N TYR A 69 -10.57 -8.31 -11.96
CA TYR A 69 -9.60 -7.22 -11.78
C TYR A 69 -9.58 -6.67 -10.34
N ASN A 70 -10.76 -6.46 -9.74
CA ASN A 70 -10.88 -5.92 -8.39
C ASN A 70 -10.36 -6.91 -7.34
N ASP A 71 -10.60 -8.21 -7.52
CA ASP A 71 -10.00 -9.24 -6.66
C ASP A 71 -8.47 -9.17 -6.73
N THR A 72 -7.90 -9.05 -7.94
CA THR A 72 -6.44 -8.88 -8.12
C THR A 72 -5.93 -7.65 -7.38
N LEU A 73 -6.59 -6.50 -7.55
CA LEU A 73 -6.23 -5.24 -6.90
C LEU A 73 -6.26 -5.37 -5.37
N ASN A 74 -7.34 -5.93 -4.82
CA ASN A 74 -7.52 -6.14 -3.37
C ASN A 74 -6.52 -7.17 -2.81
N ILE A 75 -6.18 -8.21 -3.56
CA ILE A 75 -5.16 -9.19 -3.18
C ILE A 75 -3.78 -8.50 -3.11
N ILE A 76 -3.39 -7.75 -4.14
CA ILE A 76 -2.10 -7.04 -4.16
C ILE A 76 -2.02 -6.04 -3.01
N TYR A 77 -3.07 -5.24 -2.79
CA TYR A 77 -3.17 -4.34 -1.64
C TYR A 77 -3.02 -5.08 -0.31
N SER A 78 -3.76 -6.19 -0.11
CA SER A 78 -3.71 -6.98 1.12
C SER A 78 -2.33 -7.57 1.39
N ILE A 79 -1.62 -8.00 0.34
CA ILE A 79 -0.25 -8.50 0.44
C ILE A 79 0.68 -7.39 0.91
N ILE A 80 0.60 -6.21 0.31
CA ILE A 80 1.45 -5.07 0.71
C ILE A 80 1.10 -4.63 2.14
N ASN A 81 -0.19 -4.45 2.44
CA ASN A 81 -0.70 -4.04 3.76
C ASN A 81 -0.35 -5.04 4.87
N SER A 82 -0.22 -6.34 4.57
CA SER A 82 0.21 -7.37 5.54
C SER A 82 1.63 -7.18 6.06
N GLY A 83 2.48 -6.48 5.31
CA GLY A 83 3.89 -6.29 5.67
C GLY A 83 4.82 -7.44 5.29
N VAL A 84 4.36 -8.49 4.62
CA VAL A 84 5.24 -9.57 4.14
C VAL A 84 6.16 -9.11 3.00
N SER A 85 7.33 -9.75 2.87
CA SER A 85 8.29 -9.49 1.79
C SER A 85 8.09 -10.41 0.58
N SER A 86 7.33 -11.48 0.71
CA SER A 86 6.92 -12.31 -0.42
C SER A 86 5.63 -13.04 -0.11
N PHE A 87 4.78 -13.19 -1.13
CA PHE A 87 3.54 -13.95 -1.01
C PHE A 87 3.14 -14.55 -2.35
N THR A 88 2.45 -15.70 -2.30
CA THR A 88 1.92 -16.37 -3.49
C THR A 88 0.40 -16.41 -3.44
N PHE A 89 -0.22 -16.00 -4.54
CA PHE A 89 -1.66 -16.11 -4.78
C PHE A 89 -1.92 -16.76 -6.14
N TYR A 90 -3.17 -17.06 -6.45
CA TYR A 90 -3.52 -17.83 -7.65
C TYR A 90 -4.64 -17.18 -8.45
N CYS A 91 -4.64 -17.39 -9.77
CA CYS A 91 -5.78 -17.12 -10.63
C CYS A 91 -6.83 -18.22 -10.52
N ASP A 92 -8.09 -17.82 -10.62
CA ASP A 92 -9.18 -18.70 -10.97
C ASP A 92 -9.01 -19.22 -12.40
N ILE A 93 -9.36 -20.48 -12.63
CA ILE A 93 -9.22 -21.12 -13.95
C ILE A 93 -10.11 -20.47 -15.01
N ASN A 94 -11.20 -19.80 -14.59
CA ASN A 94 -12.14 -19.14 -15.49
C ASN A 94 -11.76 -17.68 -15.78
N TYR A 95 -10.74 -17.15 -15.10
CA TYR A 95 -10.31 -15.76 -15.26
C TYR A 95 -9.16 -15.66 -16.27
N ASN A 96 -9.52 -15.71 -17.56
CA ASN A 96 -8.56 -15.80 -18.67
C ASN A 96 -7.61 -14.59 -18.79
N SER A 97 -8.00 -13.40 -18.33
CA SER A 97 -7.16 -12.19 -18.37
C SER A 97 -6.37 -11.96 -17.07
N CYS A 98 -6.38 -12.90 -16.12
CA CYS A 98 -5.80 -12.71 -14.79
C CYS A 98 -4.33 -12.27 -14.82
N ILE A 99 -3.49 -12.91 -15.63
CA ILE A 99 -2.05 -12.57 -15.72
C ILE A 99 -1.88 -11.18 -16.33
N GLN A 100 -2.63 -10.86 -17.40
CA GLN A 100 -2.61 -9.54 -18.03
C GLN A 100 -3.05 -8.45 -17.07
N ASP A 101 -4.06 -8.71 -16.25
CA ASP A 101 -4.56 -7.75 -15.26
C ASP A 101 -3.55 -7.57 -14.11
N VAL A 102 -2.87 -8.64 -13.67
CA VAL A 102 -1.74 -8.54 -12.73
C VAL A 102 -0.62 -7.66 -13.31
N GLU A 103 -0.22 -7.90 -14.56
CA GLU A 103 0.79 -7.07 -15.25
C GLU A 103 0.34 -5.62 -15.34
N SER A 104 -0.91 -5.38 -15.79
CA SER A 104 -1.45 -4.02 -15.93
C SER A 104 -1.47 -3.23 -14.61
N ILE A 105 -1.66 -3.90 -13.48
CA ILE A 105 -1.63 -3.29 -12.15
C ILE A 105 -0.20 -3.00 -11.72
N LEU A 106 0.72 -3.97 -11.90
CA LEU A 106 2.10 -3.87 -11.42
C LEU A 106 2.99 -3.01 -12.33
N ASP A 107 2.66 -2.85 -13.61
CA ASP A 107 3.36 -1.97 -14.54
C ASP A 107 2.83 -0.53 -14.52
N ASN A 108 1.71 -0.28 -13.82
CA ASN A 108 1.13 1.04 -13.69
C ASN A 108 1.62 1.74 -12.41
N GLU A 109 2.56 2.67 -12.58
CA GLU A 109 3.14 3.46 -11.50
C GLU A 109 2.09 4.22 -10.67
N TYR A 110 1.04 4.73 -11.31
CA TYR A 110 -0.02 5.46 -10.61
C TYR A 110 -0.85 4.53 -9.70
N ILE A 111 -1.17 3.33 -10.17
CA ILE A 111 -1.87 2.32 -9.35
C ILE A 111 -0.97 1.91 -8.17
N LEU A 112 0.30 1.59 -8.43
CA LEU A 112 1.23 1.15 -7.40
C LEU A 112 1.48 2.21 -6.34
N SER A 113 1.75 3.46 -6.74
CA SER A 113 1.92 4.58 -5.80
C SER A 113 0.65 4.83 -4.99
N THR A 114 -0.53 4.74 -5.62
CA THR A 114 -1.81 4.82 -4.92
C THR A 114 -1.97 3.71 -3.88
N ILE A 115 -1.70 2.44 -4.22
CA ILE A 115 -1.75 1.33 -3.26
C ILE A 115 -0.81 1.59 -2.09
N ASN A 116 0.41 2.08 -2.37
CA ASN A 116 1.41 2.43 -1.36
C ASN A 116 0.93 3.56 -0.42
N ASN A 117 0.05 4.44 -0.91
CA ASN A 117 -0.53 5.53 -0.13
C ASN A 117 -1.61 5.06 0.87
N TYR A 118 -2.25 3.92 0.63
CA TYR A 118 -3.27 3.36 1.52
C TYR A 118 -2.72 2.53 2.68
N VAL A 119 -1.46 2.07 2.61
CA VAL A 119 -0.85 1.23 3.65
C VAL A 119 -0.13 2.06 4.72
N HIS A 120 0.18 1.43 5.85
CA HIS A 120 1.03 2.05 6.87
C HIS A 120 2.42 2.35 6.28
N PRO A 121 3.08 3.48 6.60
CA PRO A 121 4.42 3.81 6.07
C PRO A 121 5.43 2.67 6.18
N TYR A 122 5.54 1.98 7.32
CA TYR A 122 6.43 0.82 7.45
C TYR A 122 6.08 -0.41 6.60
N ASN A 123 4.85 -0.51 6.09
CA ASN A 123 4.46 -1.59 5.17
C ASN A 123 4.60 -1.19 3.69
N SER A 124 4.90 0.08 3.42
CA SER A 124 5.17 0.59 2.08
C SER A 124 6.39 -0.08 1.43
N PHE A 125 6.45 -0.03 0.10
CA PHE A 125 7.48 -0.67 -0.70
C PHE A 125 8.22 0.33 -1.58
N ASP A 126 9.48 -0.01 -1.86
CA ASP A 126 10.32 0.65 -2.87
C ASP A 126 10.21 -0.07 -4.21
N VAL A 127 10.23 -1.41 -4.18
CA VAL A 127 10.18 -2.25 -5.39
C VAL A 127 9.26 -3.43 -5.17
N ILE A 128 8.40 -3.69 -6.15
CA ILE A 128 7.59 -4.91 -6.24
C ILE A 128 7.93 -5.65 -7.52
N ASN A 129 8.27 -6.93 -7.40
CA ASN A 129 8.54 -7.82 -8.52
C ASN A 129 7.52 -8.95 -8.54
N THR A 130 7.13 -9.38 -9.73
CA THR A 130 6.23 -10.51 -9.92
C THR A 130 6.92 -11.66 -10.66
N ARG A 131 6.55 -12.89 -10.30
CA ARG A 131 6.83 -14.09 -11.08
C ARG A 131 5.54 -14.87 -11.20
N TYR A 132 5.21 -15.32 -12.40
CA TYR A 132 4.03 -16.15 -12.62
C TYR A 132 4.36 -17.35 -13.49
N ASP A 133 3.54 -18.40 -13.39
CA ASP A 133 3.57 -19.55 -14.30
C ASP A 133 2.35 -19.57 -15.21
N LYS A 134 2.41 -20.39 -16.27
CA LYS A 134 1.31 -20.56 -17.23
C LYS A 134 0.04 -21.20 -16.62
N TYR A 135 0.08 -21.63 -15.37
CA TYR A 135 -1.04 -22.24 -14.66
C TYR A 135 -1.70 -21.26 -13.67
N GLY A 136 -1.29 -19.98 -13.67
CA GLY A 136 -1.89 -18.94 -12.85
C GLY A 136 -1.43 -18.96 -11.39
N LYS A 137 -0.23 -19.47 -11.08
CA LYS A 137 0.42 -19.20 -9.79
C LYS A 137 1.20 -17.89 -9.91
N ILE A 138 0.94 -16.92 -9.04
CA ILE A 138 1.65 -15.63 -8.99
C ILE A 138 2.37 -15.49 -7.66
N THR A 139 3.64 -15.13 -7.70
CA THR A 139 4.46 -14.83 -6.52
C THR A 139 4.94 -13.38 -6.60
N LEU A 140 4.55 -12.58 -5.62
CA LEU A 140 5.06 -11.22 -5.43
C LEU A 140 6.29 -11.26 -4.52
N SER A 141 7.29 -10.45 -4.84
CA SER A 141 8.48 -10.19 -4.01
C SER A 141 8.59 -8.69 -3.80
N ILE A 142 8.63 -8.26 -2.54
CA ILE A 142 8.49 -6.86 -2.13
C ILE A 142 9.74 -6.44 -1.36
N THR A 143 10.42 -5.42 -1.87
CA THR A 143 11.45 -4.68 -1.15
C THR A 143 10.77 -3.54 -0.39
N LYS A 144 10.85 -3.57 0.93
CA LYS A 144 10.21 -2.57 1.80
C LYS A 144 10.95 -1.23 1.74
N ALA A 145 10.19 -0.14 1.84
CA ALA A 145 10.76 1.21 1.88
C ALA A 145 11.49 1.49 3.20
N TYR A 146 11.06 0.86 4.30
CA TYR A 146 11.70 0.97 5.60
C TYR A 146 12.30 -0.37 6.00
N ASN A 147 13.57 -0.34 6.44
CA ASN A 147 14.19 -1.51 7.07
C ASN A 147 13.94 -1.55 8.59
N GLU A 148 14.20 -2.68 9.23
CA GLU A 148 13.92 -2.88 10.66
C GLU A 148 14.67 -1.91 11.58
N GLU A 149 15.88 -1.49 11.21
CA GLU A 149 16.68 -0.55 11.99
C GLU A 149 16.08 0.86 11.94
N GLN A 150 15.71 1.33 10.74
CA GLN A 150 15.01 2.60 10.57
C GLN A 150 13.70 2.62 11.35
N ILE A 151 12.89 1.57 11.24
CA ILE A 151 11.62 1.44 11.99
C ILE A 151 11.88 1.56 13.49
N LYS A 152 12.91 0.87 14.02
CA LYS A 152 13.25 0.94 15.44
C LYS A 152 13.66 2.35 15.87
N LEU A 153 14.48 3.05 15.09
CA LEU A 153 14.90 4.42 15.39
C LEU A 153 13.71 5.38 15.37
N ILE A 154 12.84 5.27 14.37
CA ILE A 154 11.63 6.10 14.24
C ILE A 154 10.68 5.81 15.40
N GLU A 155 10.39 4.54 15.72
CA GLU A 155 9.50 4.18 16.83
C GLU A 155 10.02 4.67 18.19
N ASN A 156 11.33 4.63 18.42
CA ASN A 156 11.92 5.19 19.63
C ASN A 156 11.65 6.71 19.71
N LYS A 157 11.82 7.43 18.59
CA LYS A 157 11.55 8.87 18.54
C LYS A 157 10.07 9.20 18.67
N VAL A 158 9.21 8.44 18.02
CA VAL A 158 7.74 8.54 18.14
C VAL A 158 7.31 8.34 19.59
N ASN A 159 7.83 7.32 20.28
CA ASN A 159 7.54 7.08 21.70
C ASN A 159 8.01 8.22 22.60
N GLU A 160 9.21 8.76 22.36
CA GLU A 160 9.72 9.94 23.07
C GLU A 160 8.77 11.14 22.92
N ILE A 161 8.35 11.43 21.68
CA ILE A 161 7.47 12.57 21.38
C ILE A 161 6.10 12.38 22.01
N ILE A 162 5.50 11.19 21.89
CA ILE A 162 4.19 10.89 22.51
C ILE A 162 4.28 11.06 24.03
N ASN A 163 5.28 10.47 24.69
CA ASN A 163 5.40 10.52 26.14
C ASN A 163 5.60 11.94 26.69
N ASN A 164 6.25 12.83 25.92
CA ASN A 164 6.55 14.19 26.35
C ASN A 164 5.41 15.18 26.06
N ASN A 165 4.61 14.94 25.02
CA ASN A 165 3.67 15.95 24.50
C ASN A 165 2.20 15.51 24.55
N ILE A 166 1.92 14.21 24.62
CA ILE A 166 0.57 13.66 24.56
C ILE A 166 0.16 13.14 25.94
N ASN A 167 -1.07 13.43 26.35
CA ASN A 167 -1.66 12.88 27.57
C ASN A 167 -3.02 12.22 27.30
N SER A 168 -3.47 11.38 28.23
CA SER A 168 -4.69 10.58 28.08
C SER A 168 -6.00 11.37 28.07
N SER A 169 -6.00 12.64 28.48
CA SER A 169 -7.19 13.50 28.43
C SER A 169 -7.39 14.17 27.06
N MET A 170 -6.35 14.16 26.20
CA MET A 170 -6.44 14.76 24.87
C MET A 170 -7.36 13.96 23.96
N ASN A 171 -8.27 14.65 23.29
CA ASN A 171 -9.04 14.09 22.20
C ASN A 171 -8.19 13.98 20.92
N ASP A 172 -8.73 13.35 19.88
CA ASP A 172 -7.97 13.07 18.65
C ASP A 172 -7.54 14.34 17.92
N ILE A 173 -8.36 15.39 17.89
CA ILE A 173 -8.01 16.68 17.28
C ILE A 173 -6.86 17.33 18.05
N GLU A 174 -6.89 17.30 19.38
CA GLU A 174 -5.81 17.84 20.21
C GLU A 174 -4.49 17.09 19.99
N LYS A 175 -4.53 15.75 19.93
CA LYS A 175 -3.34 14.93 19.62
C LYS A 175 -2.77 15.26 18.26
N ILE A 176 -3.63 15.35 17.24
CA ILE A 176 -3.23 15.73 15.87
C ILE A 176 -2.58 17.10 15.88
N LYS A 177 -3.16 18.09 16.57
CA LYS A 177 -2.60 19.44 16.65
C LYS A 177 -1.22 19.44 17.29
N VAL A 178 -1.05 18.74 18.41
CA VAL A 178 0.24 18.68 19.13
C VAL A 178 1.32 18.07 18.25
N ILE A 179 1.02 16.98 17.54
CA ILE A 179 1.99 16.36 16.64
C ILE A 179 2.27 17.21 15.40
N HIS A 180 1.23 17.80 14.80
CA HIS A 180 1.37 18.75 13.70
C HIS A 180 2.35 19.88 14.06
N ASP A 181 2.09 20.56 15.17
CA ASP A 181 2.92 21.65 15.66
C ASP A 181 4.34 21.16 16.01
N TYR A 182 4.47 19.96 16.59
CA TYR A 182 5.78 19.41 16.93
C TYR A 182 6.63 19.18 15.68
N ILE A 183 6.08 18.54 14.64
CA ILE A 183 6.83 18.24 13.42
C ILE A 183 7.29 19.54 12.74
N ILE A 184 6.38 20.49 12.53
CA ILE A 184 6.69 21.77 11.86
C ILE A 184 7.73 22.58 12.64
N ASN A 185 7.60 22.66 13.97
CA ASN A 185 8.57 23.42 14.78
C ASN A 185 9.93 22.72 14.97
N ASN A 186 10.10 21.48 14.50
CA ASN A 186 11.34 20.70 14.70
C ASN A 186 11.94 20.17 13.40
N ALA A 187 11.38 20.52 12.24
CA ALA A 187 11.91 20.16 10.94
C ALA A 187 11.86 21.35 9.99
N ASN A 188 12.73 21.35 8.98
CA ASN A 188 12.72 22.35 7.92
C ASN A 188 12.48 21.70 6.56
N TYR A 189 11.58 22.30 5.77
CA TYR A 189 11.30 21.82 4.44
C TYR A 189 12.50 21.97 3.49
N ASP A 190 12.89 20.88 2.83
CA ASP A 190 14.03 20.88 1.91
C ASP A 190 13.64 21.35 0.49
N THR A 191 14.14 22.53 0.11
CA THR A 191 13.93 23.13 -1.21
C THR A 191 15.06 22.84 -2.20
N SER A 192 16.14 22.17 -1.79
CA SER A 192 17.34 21.91 -2.60
C SER A 192 17.09 20.92 -3.75
N LEU A 193 18.06 20.78 -4.66
CA LEU A 193 17.93 19.89 -5.84
C LEU A 193 18.08 18.39 -5.51
N GLU A 194 18.46 18.02 -4.28
CA GLU A 194 18.64 16.62 -3.85
C GLU A 194 17.40 16.02 -3.14
N LYS A 195 16.20 16.54 -3.44
CA LYS A 195 14.91 16.28 -2.74
C LYS A 195 14.63 14.81 -2.41
N LEU A 196 14.95 13.90 -3.33
CA LEU A 196 14.58 12.49 -3.19
C LEU A 196 15.34 11.76 -2.07
N LYS A 197 16.47 12.32 -1.59
CA LYS A 197 17.24 11.73 -0.50
C LYS A 197 16.54 11.86 0.87
N TYR A 198 15.59 12.78 1.03
CA TYR A 198 14.98 13.13 2.32
C TYR A 198 13.46 12.90 2.33
N SER A 199 13.05 11.71 1.87
CA SER A 199 11.65 11.38 1.56
C SER A 199 10.93 10.53 2.61
N LYS A 200 11.58 10.19 3.74
CA LYS A 200 11.09 9.24 4.75
C LYS A 200 10.91 9.90 6.13
N ALA A 201 10.15 9.27 7.02
CA ALA A 201 9.80 9.86 8.30
C ALA A 201 11.01 10.19 9.21
N ASP A 202 12.10 9.41 9.13
CA ASP A 202 13.34 9.67 9.85
C ASP A 202 13.99 11.01 9.46
N ASP A 203 13.77 11.48 8.23
CA ASP A 203 14.30 12.75 7.74
C ASP A 203 13.80 13.94 8.56
N VAL A 204 12.50 14.00 8.86
CA VAL A 204 11.93 15.06 9.70
C VAL A 204 12.04 14.77 11.19
N LEU A 205 11.92 13.50 11.62
CA LEU A 205 11.89 13.16 13.05
C LEU A 205 13.28 13.09 13.71
N LEU A 206 14.30 12.68 12.96
CA LEU A 206 15.66 12.50 13.46
C LEU A 206 16.61 13.56 12.90
N TYR A 207 16.53 13.83 11.60
CA TYR A 207 17.46 14.72 10.90
C TYR A 207 16.95 16.16 10.74
N ARG A 208 15.70 16.42 11.14
CA ARG A 208 15.06 17.75 11.14
C ARG A 208 15.01 18.42 9.78
N ARG A 209 14.99 17.64 8.69
CA ARG A 209 14.98 18.16 7.33
C ARG A 209 14.36 17.15 6.39
N GLY A 210 13.36 17.55 5.60
CA GLY A 210 12.74 16.64 4.63
C GLY A 210 11.78 17.30 3.66
N ILE A 211 11.20 16.52 2.75
CA ILE A 211 10.21 16.97 1.76
C ILE A 211 8.78 16.48 2.08
N CYS A 212 7.80 16.80 1.23
CA CYS A 212 6.39 16.47 1.43
C CYS A 212 6.10 15.02 1.90
N SER A 213 6.77 14.03 1.32
CA SER A 213 6.60 12.62 1.71
C SER A 213 7.10 12.31 3.13
N SER A 214 8.18 12.94 3.59
CA SER A 214 8.73 12.73 4.94
C SER A 214 7.80 13.26 6.03
N TYR A 215 7.21 14.44 5.85
CA TYR A 215 6.20 15.02 6.74
C TYR A 215 4.94 14.13 6.74
N THR A 216 4.51 13.70 5.55
CA THR A 216 3.31 12.86 5.38
C THR A 216 3.47 11.50 6.06
N ASP A 217 4.62 10.84 5.88
CA ASP A 217 4.91 9.55 6.52
C ASP A 217 5.02 9.70 8.03
N ALA A 218 5.73 10.73 8.53
CA ALA A 218 5.84 11.00 9.96
C ALA A 218 4.46 11.19 10.59
N MET A 219 3.61 12.05 10.01
CA MET A 219 2.27 12.28 10.51
C MET A 219 1.40 11.02 10.45
N SER A 220 1.47 10.25 9.35
CA SER A 220 0.75 8.98 9.23
C SER A 220 1.14 7.98 10.32
N ILE A 221 2.43 7.88 10.68
CA ILE A 221 2.88 7.01 11.78
C ILE A 221 2.20 7.41 13.10
N PHE A 222 2.20 8.69 13.46
CA PHE A 222 1.51 9.14 14.69
C PHE A 222 0.00 8.89 14.64
N LEU A 223 -0.66 9.17 13.52
CA LEU A 223 -2.09 8.90 13.33
C LEU A 223 -2.41 7.41 13.54
N ASN A 224 -1.60 6.51 12.97
CA ASN A 224 -1.76 5.07 13.20
C ASN A 224 -1.49 4.69 14.67
N ARG A 225 -0.50 5.30 15.33
CA ARG A 225 -0.24 5.09 16.77
C ARG A 225 -1.39 5.53 17.67
N PHE A 226 -2.19 6.51 17.24
CA PHE A 226 -3.40 6.95 17.92
C PHE A 226 -4.65 6.18 17.48
N ASN A 227 -4.52 5.18 16.60
CA ASN A 227 -5.62 4.44 16.00
C ASN A 227 -6.63 5.34 15.26
N ILE A 228 -6.13 6.42 14.65
CA ILE A 228 -6.92 7.36 13.84
C ILE A 228 -6.82 6.92 12.38
N ASN A 229 -7.97 6.62 11.77
CA ASN A 229 -8.02 6.19 10.39
C ASN A 229 -7.51 7.30 9.46
N ASN A 230 -6.52 6.96 8.63
CA ASN A 230 -5.83 7.89 7.77
C ASN A 230 -5.27 7.16 6.55
N TYR A 231 -5.01 7.88 5.46
CA TYR A 231 -4.17 7.42 4.37
C TYR A 231 -3.51 8.62 3.68
N LYS A 232 -2.55 8.37 2.80
CA LYS A 232 -1.85 9.42 2.07
C LYS A 232 -2.59 9.74 0.78
N ILE A 233 -2.55 10.98 0.34
CA ILE A 233 -3.11 11.40 -0.95
C ILE A 233 -2.07 12.21 -1.70
N ALA A 234 -1.95 11.94 -2.99
CA ALA A 234 -0.94 12.54 -3.84
C ALA A 234 -1.55 13.17 -5.10
N SER A 235 -0.94 14.26 -5.54
CA SER A 235 -1.02 14.80 -6.89
C SER A 235 0.23 14.37 -7.68
N GLU A 236 0.44 14.96 -8.86
CA GLU A 236 1.67 14.76 -9.64
C GLU A 236 2.92 15.33 -8.96
N GLU A 237 2.78 16.34 -8.11
CA GLU A 237 3.92 17.10 -7.56
C GLU A 237 3.95 17.15 -6.02
N HIS A 238 2.92 16.63 -5.36
CA HIS A 238 2.74 16.78 -3.92
C HIS A 238 2.06 15.57 -3.26
N ILE A 239 2.29 15.39 -1.96
CA ILE A 239 1.66 14.35 -1.15
C ILE A 239 1.39 14.89 0.26
N TRP A 240 0.23 14.56 0.82
CA TRP A 240 -0.20 14.95 2.17
C TRP A 240 -1.13 13.89 2.78
N ASN A 241 -1.68 14.14 3.98
CA ASN A 241 -2.53 13.19 4.69
C ASN A 241 -4.02 13.47 4.50
N LEU A 242 -4.80 12.39 4.43
CA LEU A 242 -6.24 12.40 4.72
C LEU A 242 -6.50 11.72 6.05
N VAL A 243 -7.35 12.34 6.86
CA VAL A 243 -7.69 11.88 8.21
C VAL A 243 -9.20 11.78 8.34
N TYR A 244 -9.69 10.63 8.83
CA TYR A 244 -11.11 10.40 9.04
C TYR A 244 -11.49 10.77 10.48
N LEU A 245 -12.27 11.85 10.63
CA LEU A 245 -12.74 12.34 11.93
C LEU A 245 -14.20 12.74 11.82
N ASN A 246 -14.99 12.47 12.85
CA ASN A 246 -16.39 12.88 12.94
C ASN A 246 -17.19 12.52 11.66
N ASN A 247 -17.00 11.31 11.16
CA ASN A 247 -17.60 10.78 9.93
C ASN A 247 -17.26 11.54 8.64
N ASN A 248 -16.14 12.26 8.59
CA ASN A 248 -15.69 13.00 7.41
C ASN A 248 -14.21 12.77 7.14
N TRP A 249 -13.84 12.72 5.87
CA TRP A 249 -12.44 12.77 5.43
C TRP A 249 -11.98 14.23 5.33
N LEU A 250 -10.90 14.55 6.05
CA LEU A 250 -10.32 15.88 6.15
C LEU A 250 -8.88 15.87 5.64
N HIS A 251 -8.51 16.91 4.89
CA HIS A 251 -7.14 17.13 4.42
C HIS A 251 -6.29 17.71 5.54
N LEU A 252 -5.09 17.16 5.70
CA LEU A 252 -4.07 17.61 6.64
C LEU A 252 -2.73 17.66 5.91
N ASP A 253 -2.22 18.87 5.69
CA ASP A 253 -0.98 19.09 4.97
C ASP A 253 0.01 19.94 5.78
N LEU A 254 0.92 19.25 6.47
CA LEU A 254 1.91 19.89 7.32
C LEU A 254 2.91 20.74 6.51
N THR A 255 3.13 20.42 5.24
CA THR A 255 4.19 21.09 4.46
C THR A 255 3.74 22.43 3.91
N TRP A 256 2.45 22.57 3.63
CA TRP A 256 1.85 23.86 3.29
C TRP A 256 1.52 24.69 4.53
N ASP A 257 1.48 24.06 5.70
CA ASP A 257 1.42 24.73 7.00
C ASP A 257 2.82 25.05 7.59
N ASP A 258 3.91 24.69 6.89
CA ASP A 258 5.33 25.01 7.19
C ASP A 258 5.96 25.90 6.09
N PRO A 259 5.55 27.18 5.96
CA PRO A 259 6.02 28.03 4.88
C PRO A 259 7.48 28.44 5.08
N VAL A 260 8.32 28.11 4.10
CA VAL A 260 9.72 28.57 4.03
C VAL A 260 9.75 30.07 3.71
N ASN A 261 10.23 30.89 4.63
CA ASN A 261 10.39 32.33 4.41
C ASN A 261 11.84 32.73 4.10
N GLU A 262 11.99 33.87 3.42
CA GLU A 262 13.31 34.41 3.02
C GLU A 262 14.18 34.83 4.21
N ASN A 263 13.57 35.05 5.38
CA ASN A 263 14.25 35.51 6.59
C ASN A 263 14.73 34.36 7.50
N GLY A 264 14.48 33.09 7.12
CA GLY A 264 14.87 31.90 7.87
C GLY A 264 14.19 31.75 9.24
N LYS A 265 13.02 32.37 9.45
CA LYS A 265 12.23 32.26 10.68
C LYS A 265 11.16 31.18 10.50
N ASP A 266 11.14 30.17 11.35
CA ASP A 266 10.09 29.15 11.30
C ASP A 266 8.71 29.80 11.55
N ILE A 267 7.74 29.45 10.70
CA ILE A 267 6.35 29.88 10.78
C ILE A 267 5.49 28.62 10.86
N LEU A 268 4.49 28.66 11.72
CA LEU A 268 3.47 27.64 11.85
C LEU A 268 2.14 28.23 11.38
N ASP A 269 1.61 27.70 10.29
CA ASP A 269 0.29 28.05 9.77
C ASP A 269 -0.74 26.91 10.04
N TYR A 270 -1.99 27.15 9.69
CA TYR A 270 -3.10 26.20 9.85
C TYR A 270 -4.09 26.27 8.66
N ASN A 271 -3.65 26.79 7.51
CA ASN A 271 -4.50 26.93 6.33
C ASN A 271 -4.92 25.58 5.75
N TYR A 272 -4.09 24.55 5.92
CA TYR A 272 -4.31 23.19 5.44
C TYR A 272 -4.51 22.17 6.58
N TYR A 273 -4.80 22.66 7.78
CA TYR A 273 -5.03 21.86 8.98
C TYR A 273 -6.49 21.38 9.07
N LEU A 274 -6.71 20.08 8.85
CA LEU A 274 -8.01 19.40 9.00
C LEU A 274 -9.16 20.08 8.24
N ILE A 275 -8.93 20.43 6.97
CA ILE A 275 -9.92 21.11 6.13
C ILE A 275 -10.73 20.14 5.27
N THR A 276 -11.96 20.52 4.91
CA THR A 276 -12.78 19.73 3.99
C THR A 276 -12.26 19.85 2.55
N THR A 277 -12.57 18.87 1.68
CA THR A 277 -12.27 18.97 0.24
C THR A 277 -12.89 20.21 -0.41
N LYS A 278 -14.08 20.64 0.06
CA LYS A 278 -14.70 21.89 -0.38
C LYS A 278 -13.81 23.09 -0.03
N LYS A 279 -13.37 23.19 1.22
CA LYS A 279 -12.50 24.27 1.68
C LYS A 279 -11.15 24.29 0.96
N LEU A 280 -10.56 23.11 0.73
CA LEU A 280 -9.32 22.98 -0.04
C LEU A 280 -9.47 23.60 -1.44
N LYS A 281 -10.55 23.27 -2.18
CA LYS A 281 -10.83 23.86 -3.49
C LYS A 281 -11.08 25.38 -3.45
N GLU A 282 -11.58 25.90 -2.34
CA GLU A 282 -11.81 27.34 -2.19
C GLU A 282 -10.52 28.13 -1.97
N ILE A 283 -9.58 27.56 -1.20
CA ILE A 283 -8.33 28.25 -0.84
C ILE A 283 -7.17 27.95 -1.79
N ASP A 284 -7.23 26.82 -2.51
CA ASP A 284 -6.13 26.37 -3.36
C ASP A 284 -6.60 26.04 -4.77
N ASN A 285 -6.06 26.79 -5.74
CA ASN A 285 -6.27 26.58 -7.17
C ASN A 285 -4.99 26.07 -7.89
N SER A 286 -3.92 25.80 -7.14
CA SER A 286 -2.65 25.30 -7.64
C SER A 286 -2.79 23.88 -8.21
N LYS A 287 -1.71 23.37 -8.80
CA LYS A 287 -1.65 21.97 -9.23
C LYS A 287 -1.32 21.03 -8.07
N SER A 288 -0.78 21.56 -6.98
CA SER A 288 -0.21 20.76 -5.89
C SER A 288 -1.26 19.93 -5.17
N HIS A 289 -2.50 20.41 -5.02
CA HIS A 289 -3.58 19.63 -4.42
C HIS A 289 -4.58 19.05 -5.43
N ARG A 290 -4.21 18.96 -6.72
CA ARG A 290 -5.05 18.30 -7.74
C ARG A 290 -4.81 16.79 -7.73
N PHE A 291 -5.61 16.07 -6.95
CA PHE A 291 -5.59 14.62 -6.87
C PHE A 291 -6.57 13.96 -7.86
N ASN A 292 -6.30 12.71 -8.25
CA ASN A 292 -7.19 11.95 -9.13
C ASN A 292 -8.31 11.25 -8.31
N LYS A 293 -9.54 11.71 -8.50
CA LYS A 293 -10.70 11.17 -7.78
C LYS A 293 -10.97 9.69 -8.05
N ASP A 294 -10.51 9.13 -9.16
CA ASP A 294 -10.73 7.71 -9.48
C ASP A 294 -9.95 6.74 -8.57
N PHE A 295 -8.97 7.28 -7.84
CA PHE A 295 -8.11 6.54 -6.93
C PHE A 295 -8.35 6.89 -5.46
N TYR A 296 -9.01 8.02 -5.20
CA TYR A 296 -9.36 8.53 -3.86
C TYR A 296 -10.88 8.69 -3.75
N LEU A 297 -11.58 7.56 -3.82
CA LEU A 297 -13.02 7.47 -4.00
C LEU A 297 -13.81 8.02 -2.80
N GLU A 298 -13.22 8.05 -1.62
CA GLU A 298 -13.78 8.60 -0.38
C GLU A 298 -14.05 10.11 -0.49
N LEU A 299 -13.36 10.79 -1.40
CA LEU A 299 -13.51 12.22 -1.66
C LEU A 299 -14.42 12.51 -2.86
N LYS A 300 -15.05 11.49 -3.47
CA LYS A 300 -16.09 11.72 -4.47
C LYS A 300 -17.31 12.31 -3.76
N GLU A 301 -17.52 13.61 -3.95
CA GLU A 301 -18.75 14.30 -3.57
C GLU A 301 -19.95 13.55 -4.17
N SER A 302 -20.94 13.23 -3.34
CA SER A 302 -22.24 12.69 -3.75
C SER A 302 -23.05 13.69 -4.56
#